data_AF-A0A3D3UNT0-F1
#
_entry.id   AF-A0A3D3UNT0-F1
#
_cell.length_a   1.000
_cell.length_b   1.000
_cell.length_c   1.000
_cell.angle_alpha   90.00
_cell.angle_beta   90.00
_cell.angle_gamma   90.00
#
_symmetry.space_group_name_H-M   'P 1'
#
loop_
_entity.id
_entity.type
_entity.pdbx_description
1 polymer ?
#
loop_
_entity_poly.entity_id
_entity_poly.type
_entity_poly.pdbx_seq_one_letter_code
_entity_poly.pdbx_strand_id
1 'polypeptide(L)'
;MSKNKNEVFVLIPGYADWSGPGKQHASGTITLIKGQKNVIVDTGIPGQKKLILKKLKEYGVTPSDINFVVITHGHVDHLGNNNLFTKACFILDTDVLRGDEFTIHDFAYDAFHIGDGIAVIHTPGHTEHDASVIVETNDGTVAITGDIFECDGDWKKEAWEPWSKHRETQRKSRERILRIADYIIPGHGDMFEAPTFAELELGPTQPGYKTAVKFLKSSRITSRITDMANHFQTHRSRIDGDSIHNWLLQFGGYQDAQCIFPLLEKIDYIDDQSIVDIFQEYYECFAKTTDKKIVFSLLGGLKDSSSQINYICSKAFKEWERKHIAFESLVSLANAYDPNEITVIFLDDMVGTGNQAIQIFHEWLGLTKKKGKYVQQLTPQVQSWLRQTSLIYFTVVGFQEGMSKIQDDLTKEGLKISVVAGKEMWEEEGCFDAKSLIFENPQVRLHAKKLTSEIGYELFSDERGWSDDKRRRMAMGYGKGQKLIVFSYNTPNCTLPILWKKGKYNGREWHPLFPRRE
;
A
#
# COMPACT_ATOMS: atom_id res chain seq x y z
N MET A 1 0.64 28.78 -19.18
CA MET A 1 1.31 28.57 -17.88
C MET A 1 2.73 29.09 -18.03
N SER A 2 3.15 29.97 -17.12
CA SER A 2 4.49 30.59 -17.12
C SER A 2 5.56 29.50 -17.08
N LYS A 3 6.45 29.43 -18.07
CA LYS A 3 7.64 28.54 -18.02
C LYS A 3 8.50 28.96 -16.83
N ASN A 4 8.87 28.03 -15.95
CA ASN A 4 9.83 28.31 -14.88
C ASN A 4 11.15 28.76 -15.50
N LYS A 5 11.72 29.87 -15.01
CA LYS A 5 12.85 30.58 -15.64
C LYS A 5 14.20 30.29 -14.98
N ASN A 6 14.28 29.34 -14.04
CA ASN A 6 15.53 29.07 -13.34
C ASN A 6 16.45 28.23 -14.21
N GLU A 7 17.70 28.69 -14.36
CA GLU A 7 18.79 28.01 -15.05
C GLU A 7 19.89 27.66 -14.03
N VAL A 8 20.39 26.42 -14.07
CA VAL A 8 21.40 25.92 -13.14
C VAL A 8 22.72 25.70 -13.89
N PHE A 9 23.80 26.23 -13.34
CA PHE A 9 25.15 26.15 -13.92
C PHE A 9 26.15 25.64 -12.89
N VAL A 10 26.79 24.50 -13.16
CA VAL A 10 27.99 24.09 -12.45
C VAL A 10 29.13 25.01 -12.87
N LEU A 11 29.54 25.94 -11.99
CA LEU A 11 30.62 26.89 -12.30
C LEU A 11 31.99 26.21 -12.26
N ILE A 12 32.19 25.41 -11.21
CA ILE A 12 33.42 24.67 -10.95
C ILE A 12 32.99 23.32 -10.40
N PRO A 13 33.22 22.20 -11.12
CA PRO A 13 32.92 20.87 -10.61
C PRO A 13 33.84 20.54 -9.44
N GLY A 14 33.31 19.85 -8.44
CA GLY A 14 34.08 19.35 -7.31
C GLY A 14 34.96 18.17 -7.71
N TYR A 15 35.89 17.81 -6.83
CA TYR A 15 36.77 16.66 -6.99
C TYR A 15 37.26 16.17 -5.63
N ALA A 16 37.67 14.91 -5.55
CA ALA A 16 38.14 14.26 -4.32
C ALA A 16 39.14 13.12 -4.64
N ASP A 17 40.41 13.46 -4.87
CA ASP A 17 41.44 12.52 -5.33
C ASP A 17 42.46 12.16 -4.23
N TRP A 18 42.70 10.87 -4.02
CA TRP A 18 43.70 10.39 -3.06
C TRP A 18 45.10 10.41 -3.68
N SER A 19 46.02 11.15 -3.06
CA SER A 19 47.45 11.18 -3.44
C SER A 19 48.32 10.26 -2.58
N GLY A 20 47.76 9.68 -1.50
CA GLY A 20 48.42 8.73 -0.61
C GLY A 20 47.64 8.51 0.69
N PRO A 21 48.11 7.66 1.61
CA PRO A 21 47.45 7.41 2.88
C PRO A 21 47.24 8.71 3.68
N GLY A 22 45.98 9.03 3.98
CA GLY A 22 45.60 10.23 4.73
C GLY A 22 45.81 11.56 3.98
N LYS A 23 46.07 11.54 2.68
CA LYS A 23 46.24 12.75 1.85
C LYS A 23 45.27 12.73 0.68
N GLN A 24 44.35 13.68 0.69
CA GLN A 24 43.35 13.87 -0.36
C GLN A 24 43.44 15.30 -0.91
N HIS A 25 43.31 15.43 -2.22
CA HIS A 25 43.07 16.70 -2.88
C HIS A 25 41.57 16.81 -3.13
N ALA A 26 40.89 17.71 -2.44
CA ALA A 26 39.45 17.87 -2.56
C ALA A 26 39.04 19.35 -2.72
N SER A 27 37.91 19.55 -3.38
CA SER A 27 37.17 20.80 -3.44
C SER A 27 35.70 20.51 -3.66
N GLY A 28 34.82 21.24 -2.98
CA GLY A 28 33.38 21.20 -3.21
C GLY A 28 32.99 21.80 -4.57
N THR A 29 31.91 21.29 -5.16
CA THR A 29 31.26 21.82 -6.38
C THR A 29 30.66 23.20 -6.10
N ILE A 30 30.89 24.15 -7.00
CA ILE A 30 30.32 25.51 -6.91
C ILE A 30 29.25 25.67 -7.99
N THR A 31 28.02 25.97 -7.56
CA THR A 31 26.87 26.07 -8.46
C THR A 31 26.26 27.46 -8.46
N LEU A 32 25.92 27.98 -9.64
CA LEU A 32 25.16 29.20 -9.84
C LEU A 32 23.76 28.87 -10.34
N ILE A 33 22.74 29.40 -9.65
CA ILE A 33 21.35 29.40 -10.12
C ILE A 33 21.02 30.81 -10.58
N LYS A 34 20.60 30.97 -11.83
CA LYS A 34 20.12 32.25 -12.39
C LYS A 34 18.60 32.20 -12.56
N GLY A 35 17.93 33.22 -12.09
CA GLY A 35 16.47 33.32 -12.14
C GLY A 35 15.99 34.69 -11.68
N GLN A 36 14.83 34.74 -11.02
CA GLN A 36 14.38 35.97 -10.35
C GLN A 36 15.32 36.38 -9.21
N LYS A 37 15.95 35.39 -8.57
CA LYS A 37 17.02 35.55 -7.60
C LYS A 37 18.23 34.75 -8.06
N ASN A 38 19.41 35.38 -8.02
CA ASN A 38 20.67 34.69 -8.26
C ASN A 38 21.14 34.04 -6.95
N VAL A 39 21.42 32.75 -7.00
CA VAL A 39 21.88 31.96 -5.84
C VAL A 39 23.22 31.34 -6.17
N ILE A 40 24.16 31.42 -5.25
CA ILE A 40 25.38 30.61 -5.25
C ILE A 40 25.20 29.51 -4.21
N VAL A 41 25.47 28.27 -4.59
CA VAL A 41 25.52 27.13 -3.68
C VAL A 41 26.98 26.70 -3.56
N ASP A 42 27.49 26.76 -2.33
CA ASP A 42 28.89 26.58 -1.94
C ASP A 42 29.90 27.52 -2.63
N THR A 43 31.10 27.63 -2.07
CA THR A 43 32.13 28.58 -2.51
C THR A 43 33.54 28.00 -2.56
N GLY A 44 33.69 26.67 -2.52
CA GLY A 44 34.94 25.98 -2.76
C GLY A 44 36.04 26.25 -1.72
N ILE A 45 37.29 25.93 -2.06
CA ILE A 45 38.46 26.20 -1.21
C ILE A 45 38.96 27.65 -1.34
N PRO A 46 39.60 28.24 -0.32
CA PRO A 46 40.03 29.65 -0.33
C PRO A 46 40.92 30.06 -1.53
N GLY A 47 41.68 29.13 -2.10
CA GLY A 47 42.54 29.38 -3.26
C GLY A 47 41.80 29.66 -4.57
N GLN A 48 40.49 29.37 -4.66
CA GLN A 48 39.72 29.43 -5.90
C GLN A 48 39.11 30.81 -6.22
N LYS A 49 39.30 31.84 -5.38
CA LYS A 49 38.79 33.20 -5.58
C LYS A 49 38.87 33.71 -7.03
N LYS A 50 40.05 33.64 -7.65
CA LYS A 50 40.24 34.15 -9.03
C LYS A 50 39.43 33.36 -10.06
N LEU A 51 39.30 32.05 -9.86
CA LEU A 51 38.54 31.17 -10.74
C LEU A 51 37.03 31.43 -10.61
N ILE A 52 36.53 31.58 -9.39
CA ILE A 52 35.12 31.93 -9.12
C ILE A 52 34.74 33.24 -9.82
N LEU A 53 35.55 34.29 -9.65
CA LEU A 53 35.30 35.58 -10.30
C LEU A 53 35.32 35.49 -11.82
N LYS A 54 36.24 34.70 -12.38
CA LYS A 54 36.30 34.45 -13.83
C LYS A 54 35.04 33.73 -14.31
N LYS A 55 34.62 32.67 -13.62
CA LYS A 55 33.46 31.84 -13.97
C LYS A 55 32.14 32.60 -13.86
N LEU A 56 31.94 33.38 -12.80
CA LEU A 56 30.77 34.27 -12.68
C LEU A 56 30.68 35.25 -13.86
N LYS A 57 31.83 35.83 -14.25
CA LYS A 57 31.89 36.78 -15.38
C LYS A 57 31.53 36.11 -16.72
N GLU A 58 31.88 34.84 -16.93
CA GLU A 58 31.48 34.07 -18.12
C GLU A 58 29.95 34.00 -18.27
N TYR A 59 29.20 34.01 -17.15
CA TYR A 59 27.73 34.04 -17.12
C TYR A 59 27.13 35.45 -16.97
N GLY A 60 27.96 36.50 -17.05
CA GLY A 60 27.52 37.90 -16.95
C GLY A 60 27.08 38.31 -15.54
N VAL A 61 27.57 37.63 -14.49
CA VAL A 61 27.22 37.88 -13.09
C VAL A 61 28.47 38.35 -12.34
N THR A 62 28.31 39.29 -11.41
CA THR A 62 29.35 39.70 -10.46
C THR A 62 28.98 39.25 -9.04
N PRO A 63 29.94 39.18 -8.09
CA PRO A 63 29.59 38.79 -6.72
C PRO A 63 28.53 39.67 -6.06
N SER A 64 28.44 40.95 -6.45
CA SER A 64 27.40 41.86 -5.95
C SER A 64 26.00 41.60 -6.51
N ASP A 65 25.88 40.80 -7.57
CA ASP A 65 24.59 40.43 -8.18
C ASP A 65 23.99 39.17 -7.55
N ILE A 66 24.73 38.50 -6.65
CA ILE A 66 24.25 37.31 -5.93
C ILE A 66 23.33 37.74 -4.80
N ASN A 67 22.12 37.18 -4.78
CA ASN A 67 21.13 37.48 -3.76
C ASN A 67 21.24 36.56 -2.55
N PHE A 68 21.58 35.29 -2.77
CA PHE A 68 21.71 34.28 -1.72
C PHE A 68 22.98 33.46 -1.91
N VAL A 69 23.63 33.14 -0.80
CA VAL A 69 24.67 32.11 -0.71
C VAL A 69 24.14 31.01 0.20
N VAL A 70 23.89 29.83 -0.37
CA VAL A 70 23.53 28.64 0.40
C VAL A 70 24.80 27.83 0.62
N ILE A 71 25.12 27.58 1.87
CA ILE A 71 26.26 26.76 2.27
C ILE A 71 25.67 25.42 2.68
N THR A 72 25.98 24.37 1.92
CA THR A 72 25.38 23.05 2.13
C THR A 72 25.76 22.51 3.50
N HIS A 73 27.02 22.69 3.92
CA HIS A 73 27.51 22.32 5.24
C HIS A 73 28.87 22.99 5.58
N GLY A 74 29.33 22.81 6.82
CA GLY A 74 30.46 23.55 7.40
C GLY A 74 31.89 23.06 7.06
N HIS A 75 32.09 22.24 6.02
CA HIS A 75 33.46 21.83 5.65
C HIS A 75 34.19 22.91 4.84
N VAL A 76 35.51 22.98 5.05
CA VAL A 76 36.37 24.10 4.62
C VAL A 76 36.38 24.31 3.11
N ASP A 77 36.18 23.24 2.36
CA ASP A 77 36.16 23.17 0.92
C ASP A 77 34.80 23.49 0.29
N HIS A 78 33.78 23.82 1.10
CA HIS A 78 32.47 24.30 0.65
C HIS A 78 32.22 25.78 0.96
N LEU A 79 33.02 26.41 1.84
CA LEU A 79 32.74 27.76 2.35
C LEU A 79 33.91 28.75 2.23
N GLY A 80 34.99 28.37 1.55
CA GLY A 80 36.27 29.07 1.56
C GLY A 80 36.29 30.46 0.93
N ASN A 81 35.27 30.85 0.16
CA ASN A 81 35.20 32.16 -0.51
C ASN A 81 33.90 32.93 -0.23
N ASN A 82 33.21 32.65 0.88
CA ASN A 82 31.97 33.35 1.28
C ASN A 82 32.14 34.88 1.32
N ASN A 83 33.34 35.37 1.66
CA ASN A 83 33.66 36.80 1.73
C ASN A 83 33.65 37.54 0.37
N LEU A 84 33.46 36.84 -0.76
CA LEU A 84 33.23 37.48 -2.05
C LEU A 84 31.83 38.08 -2.18
N PHE A 85 30.86 37.54 -1.45
CA PHE A 85 29.43 37.79 -1.64
C PHE A 85 28.84 38.63 -0.50
N THR A 86 29.50 39.73 -0.14
CA THR A 86 29.17 40.53 1.05
C THR A 86 27.78 41.18 1.04
N LYS A 87 27.07 41.18 -0.11
CA LYS A 87 25.71 41.70 -0.25
C LYS A 87 24.62 40.62 -0.20
N ALA A 88 25.01 39.35 -0.21
CA ALA A 88 24.07 38.24 -0.26
C ALA A 88 23.47 37.94 1.12
N CYS A 89 22.31 37.30 1.13
CA CYS A 89 21.77 36.59 2.28
C CYS A 89 22.46 35.22 2.38
N PHE A 90 23.03 34.91 3.53
CA PHE A 90 23.67 33.61 3.77
C PHE A 90 22.67 32.64 4.41
N ILE A 91 22.70 31.38 4.00
CA ILE A 91 21.93 30.29 4.59
C ILE A 91 22.92 29.17 4.93
N LEU A 92 23.01 28.79 6.21
CA LEU A 92 23.83 27.69 6.70
C LEU A 92 23.13 27.06 7.89
N ASP A 93 22.92 25.75 7.88
CA ASP A 93 22.18 25.05 8.93
C ASP A 93 20.80 25.69 9.17
N THR A 94 20.55 26.23 10.36
CA THR A 94 19.32 26.94 10.71
C THR A 94 19.44 28.46 10.58
N ASP A 95 20.65 28.96 10.27
CA ASP A 95 20.94 30.39 10.20
C ASP A 95 20.62 30.97 8.82
N VAL A 96 19.80 32.03 8.82
CA VAL A 96 19.56 32.91 7.67
C VAL A 96 20.07 34.31 8.01
N LEU A 97 21.24 34.68 7.47
CA LEU A 97 21.92 35.93 7.78
C LEU A 97 21.76 36.97 6.65
N ARG A 98 21.24 38.15 6.97
CA ARG A 98 21.19 39.32 6.07
C ARG A 98 21.93 40.49 6.71
N GLY A 99 23.09 40.84 6.15
CA GLY A 99 23.96 41.85 6.79
C GLY A 99 24.49 41.32 8.12
N ASP A 100 24.00 41.87 9.23
CA ASP A 100 24.28 41.45 10.60
C ASP A 100 23.05 40.88 11.34
N GLU A 101 21.91 40.72 10.64
CA GLU A 101 20.67 40.18 11.19
C GLU A 101 20.55 38.66 10.96
N PHE A 102 20.47 37.90 12.05
CA PHE A 102 20.23 36.45 12.03
C PHE A 102 18.74 36.14 12.21
N THR A 103 18.18 35.36 11.29
CA THR A 103 16.89 34.69 11.46
C THR A 103 17.13 33.19 11.58
N ILE A 104 16.59 32.57 12.62
CA ILE A 104 16.61 31.11 12.78
C ILE A 104 15.41 30.55 12.00
N HIS A 105 15.66 29.76 10.96
CA HIS A 105 14.62 29.03 10.22
C HIS A 105 14.59 27.58 10.67
N ASP A 106 13.40 27.10 11.04
CA ASP A 106 13.21 25.72 11.46
C ASP A 106 12.99 24.81 10.25
N PHE A 107 14.09 24.31 9.70
CA PHE A 107 14.06 23.38 8.57
C PHE A 107 13.53 21.98 8.91
N ALA A 108 13.26 21.67 10.18
CA ALA A 108 12.67 20.39 10.56
C ALA A 108 11.20 20.28 10.10
N TYR A 109 10.51 21.43 9.94
CA TYR A 109 9.09 21.48 9.58
C TYR A 109 8.83 22.09 8.20
N ASP A 110 9.70 22.97 7.70
CA ASP A 110 9.44 23.69 6.46
C ASP A 110 10.69 23.94 5.61
N ALA A 111 10.51 23.95 4.29
CA ALA A 111 11.58 24.32 3.36
C ALA A 111 11.75 25.85 3.34
N PHE A 112 12.98 26.34 3.17
CA PHE A 112 13.20 27.78 2.96
C PHE A 112 13.11 28.11 1.48
N HIS A 113 12.08 28.85 1.09
CA HIS A 113 11.82 29.18 -0.31
C HIS A 113 12.56 30.45 -0.76
N ILE A 114 13.32 30.35 -1.85
CA ILE A 114 14.06 31.46 -2.49
C ILE A 114 13.35 31.85 -3.79
N GLY A 115 12.28 32.64 -3.68
CA GLY A 115 11.46 32.98 -4.84
C GLY A 115 10.77 31.76 -5.45
N ASP A 116 10.36 31.87 -6.71
CA ASP A 116 9.59 30.81 -7.39
C ASP A 116 10.51 29.69 -7.88
N GLY A 117 10.24 28.45 -7.45
CA GLY A 117 10.91 27.24 -7.94
C GLY A 117 12.32 26.99 -7.39
N ILE A 118 12.72 27.66 -6.30
CA ILE A 118 13.97 27.35 -5.57
C ILE A 118 13.63 27.14 -4.10
N ALA A 119 14.02 26.01 -3.53
CA ALA A 119 13.82 25.69 -2.12
C ALA A 119 15.08 25.10 -1.50
N VAL A 120 15.41 25.51 -0.28
CA VAL A 120 16.44 24.90 0.55
C VAL A 120 15.78 23.94 1.52
N ILE A 121 16.19 22.68 1.50
CA ILE A 121 15.67 21.64 2.38
C ILE A 121 16.78 21.09 3.26
N HIS A 122 16.44 20.75 4.49
CA HIS A 122 17.38 20.06 5.36
C HIS A 122 17.51 18.59 4.98
N THR A 123 18.76 18.15 4.81
CA THR A 123 19.12 16.81 4.33
C THR A 123 20.26 16.26 5.19
N PRO A 124 20.08 16.09 6.51
CA PRO A 124 21.17 15.74 7.40
C PRO A 124 21.75 14.36 7.08
N GLY A 125 23.02 14.15 7.37
CA GLY A 125 23.66 12.87 7.13
C GLY A 125 25.18 12.88 7.10
N HIS A 126 25.75 13.52 6.08
CA HIS A 126 27.20 13.69 6.00
C HIS A 126 27.69 14.48 7.21
N THR A 127 26.95 15.54 7.54
CA THR A 127 26.92 16.22 8.83
C THR A 127 25.49 16.36 9.33
N GLU A 128 25.32 16.66 10.62
CA GLU A 128 24.01 16.98 11.20
C GLU A 128 23.38 18.26 10.63
N HIS A 129 24.15 19.10 9.93
CA HIS A 129 23.75 20.45 9.50
C HIS A 129 23.53 20.56 7.99
N ASP A 130 23.54 19.44 7.26
CA ASP A 130 23.52 19.47 5.81
C ASP A 130 22.19 20.00 5.25
N ALA A 131 22.29 20.81 4.19
CA ALA A 131 21.17 21.28 3.40
C ALA A 131 21.39 21.01 1.91
N SER A 132 20.28 20.79 1.20
CA SER A 132 20.25 20.64 -0.26
C SER A 132 19.37 21.73 -0.88
N VAL A 133 19.71 22.16 -2.10
CA VAL A 133 18.92 23.13 -2.85
C VAL A 133 18.18 22.42 -3.99
N ILE A 134 16.86 22.53 -3.99
CA ILE A 134 15.97 21.98 -5.00
C ILE A 134 15.56 23.09 -5.95
N VAL A 135 15.78 22.88 -7.25
CA VAL A 135 15.53 23.87 -8.29
C VAL A 135 14.64 23.27 -9.38
N GLU A 136 13.48 23.89 -9.59
CA GLU A 136 12.62 23.58 -10.73
C GLU A 136 13.14 24.32 -11.98
N THR A 137 13.57 23.56 -12.99
CA THR A 137 14.02 24.09 -14.29
C THR A 137 13.04 23.72 -15.41
N ASN A 138 13.32 24.13 -16.65
CA ASN A 138 12.53 23.69 -17.80
C ASN A 138 12.79 22.23 -18.19
N ASP A 139 13.92 21.67 -17.79
CA ASP A 139 14.38 20.34 -18.20
C ASP A 139 14.20 19.29 -17.10
N GLY A 140 13.66 19.68 -15.94
CA GLY A 140 13.44 18.80 -14.78
C GLY A 140 13.83 19.47 -13.47
N THR A 141 13.74 18.70 -12.39
CA THR A 141 14.13 19.12 -11.05
C THR A 141 15.61 18.79 -10.81
N VAL A 142 16.40 19.81 -10.49
CA VAL A 142 17.82 19.66 -10.15
C VAL A 142 17.99 19.77 -8.64
N ALA A 143 18.65 18.79 -8.01
CA ALA A 143 19.06 18.84 -6.62
C ALA A 143 20.56 19.10 -6.51
N ILE A 144 20.95 20.17 -5.81
CA ILE A 144 22.33 20.47 -5.45
C ILE A 144 22.52 20.03 -4.00
N THR A 145 23.31 18.98 -3.80
CA THR A 145 23.18 18.17 -2.57
C THR A 145 24.32 18.32 -1.59
N GLY A 146 25.36 19.07 -1.95
CA GLY A 146 26.66 18.97 -1.27
C GLY A 146 27.07 17.49 -1.17
N ASP A 147 27.68 17.13 -0.05
CA ASP A 147 28.25 15.81 0.16
C ASP A 147 27.20 14.74 0.55
N ILE A 148 25.90 15.05 0.46
CA ILE A 148 24.87 13.99 0.51
C ILE A 148 25.09 12.99 -0.62
N PHE A 149 25.54 13.47 -1.78
CA PHE A 149 26.14 12.67 -2.85
C PHE A 149 27.56 13.17 -3.10
N GLU A 150 28.54 12.28 -2.99
CA GLU A 150 29.95 12.56 -3.22
C GLU A 150 30.21 12.79 -4.71
N CYS A 151 29.78 11.87 -5.57
CA CYS A 151 29.96 11.91 -7.03
C CYS A 151 29.05 10.90 -7.73
N ASP A 152 29.00 10.92 -9.06
CA ASP A 152 28.33 9.88 -9.85
C ASP A 152 28.91 8.50 -9.53
N GLY A 153 28.04 7.56 -9.20
CA GLY A 153 28.38 6.20 -8.88
C GLY A 153 28.82 5.98 -7.42
N ASP A 154 28.81 6.99 -6.56
CA ASP A 154 29.15 6.83 -5.13
C ASP A 154 28.20 5.87 -4.38
N TRP A 155 26.99 5.68 -4.92
CA TRP A 155 26.02 4.69 -4.47
C TRP A 155 26.45 3.25 -4.75
N LYS A 156 27.38 3.02 -5.69
CA LYS A 156 27.89 1.69 -6.02
C LYS A 156 28.86 1.27 -4.91
N LYS A 157 28.48 0.22 -4.17
CA LYS A 157 29.23 -0.31 -3.01
C LYS A 157 29.31 0.65 -1.81
N GLU A 158 28.37 1.59 -1.70
CA GLU A 158 28.25 2.49 -0.54
C GLU A 158 29.54 3.30 -0.28
N ALA A 159 30.18 3.80 -1.34
CA ALA A 159 31.49 4.47 -1.28
C ALA A 159 31.46 5.79 -0.48
N TRP A 160 30.28 6.38 -0.28
CA TRP A 160 30.04 7.56 0.53
C TRP A 160 29.99 7.27 2.05
N GLU A 161 29.68 6.03 2.47
CA GLU A 161 29.51 5.69 3.89
C GLU A 161 30.71 5.98 4.81
N PRO A 162 31.97 5.80 4.37
CA PRO A 162 33.13 6.14 5.19
C PRO A 162 33.23 7.63 5.53
N TRP A 163 32.67 8.49 4.68
CA TRP A 163 32.75 9.96 4.80
C TRP A 163 31.57 10.55 5.58
N SER A 164 30.51 9.76 5.72
CA SER A 164 29.33 10.11 6.49
C SER A 164 29.56 10.11 8.01
N LYS A 165 29.20 11.21 8.70
CA LYS A 165 29.08 11.21 10.17
C LYS A 165 27.86 10.42 10.65
N HIS A 166 26.76 10.44 9.89
CA HIS A 166 25.46 9.84 10.24
C HIS A 166 24.89 9.01 9.10
N ARG A 167 25.53 7.86 8.80
CA ARG A 167 25.22 7.00 7.63
C ARG A 167 23.73 6.77 7.39
N GLU A 168 22.99 6.38 8.42
CA GLU A 168 21.57 6.09 8.26
C GLU A 168 20.74 7.34 7.93
N THR A 169 21.11 8.48 8.53
CA THR A 169 20.44 9.75 8.26
C THR A 169 20.75 10.22 6.85
N GLN A 170 22.01 10.11 6.41
CA GLN A 170 22.43 10.42 5.04
C GLN A 170 21.72 9.54 4.02
N ARG A 171 21.58 8.23 4.29
CA ARG A 171 20.82 7.32 3.43
C ARG A 171 19.38 7.80 3.24
N LYS A 172 18.69 8.20 4.31
CA LYS A 172 17.33 8.74 4.23
C LYS A 172 17.27 10.04 3.43
N SER A 173 18.26 10.92 3.60
CA SER A 173 18.39 12.15 2.83
C SER A 173 18.60 11.86 1.35
N ARG A 174 19.49 10.92 1.00
CA ARG A 174 19.69 10.44 -0.37
C ARG A 174 18.41 9.86 -0.96
N GLU A 175 17.69 9.01 -0.24
CA GLU A 175 16.40 8.46 -0.67
C GLU A 175 15.34 9.56 -0.90
N ARG A 176 15.30 10.59 -0.04
CA ARG A 176 14.40 11.74 -0.21
C ARG A 176 14.72 12.51 -1.48
N ILE A 177 16.01 12.78 -1.75
CA ILE A 177 16.46 13.46 -2.97
C ILE A 177 16.12 12.68 -4.24
N LEU A 178 16.37 11.36 -4.25
CA LEU A 178 16.09 10.50 -5.41
C LEU A 178 14.59 10.39 -5.74
N ARG A 179 13.70 10.73 -4.80
CA ARG A 179 12.24 10.78 -5.06
C ARG A 179 11.78 12.07 -5.73
N ILE A 180 12.61 13.12 -5.70
CA ILE A 180 12.22 14.47 -6.15
C ILE A 180 13.06 14.97 -7.32
N ALA A 181 14.30 14.53 -7.45
CA ALA A 181 15.25 15.07 -8.41
C ALA A 181 15.34 14.20 -9.68
N ASP A 182 15.37 14.87 -10.83
CA ASP A 182 15.72 14.26 -12.12
C ASP A 182 17.25 14.32 -12.34
N TYR A 183 17.91 15.34 -11.79
CA TYR A 183 19.37 15.54 -11.87
C TYR A 183 19.96 15.86 -10.50
N ILE A 184 21.18 15.38 -10.24
CA ILE A 184 21.92 15.62 -9.00
C ILE A 184 23.23 16.33 -9.32
N ILE A 185 23.52 17.41 -8.58
CA ILE A 185 24.83 18.05 -8.53
C ILE A 185 25.48 17.68 -7.18
N PRO A 186 26.48 16.79 -7.19
CA PRO A 186 27.13 16.28 -5.98
C PRO A 186 28.19 17.24 -5.44
N GLY A 187 28.70 16.92 -4.25
CA GLY A 187 29.78 17.67 -3.59
C GLY A 187 31.12 17.61 -4.32
N HIS A 188 31.48 16.47 -4.88
CA HIS A 188 32.81 16.20 -5.45
C HIS A 188 32.76 15.56 -6.85
N GLY A 189 31.99 16.14 -7.76
CA GLY A 189 31.94 15.69 -9.16
C GLY A 189 31.05 16.53 -10.08
N ASP A 190 30.85 16.03 -11.30
CA ASP A 190 29.94 16.61 -12.29
C ASP A 190 28.47 16.29 -11.99
N MET A 191 27.56 17.07 -12.59
CA MET A 191 26.13 16.78 -12.57
C MET A 191 25.82 15.46 -13.29
N PHE A 192 24.92 14.66 -12.73
CA PHE A 192 24.48 13.39 -13.33
C PHE A 192 22.96 13.23 -13.23
N GLU A 193 22.40 12.37 -14.09
CA GLU A 193 20.98 11.99 -14.03
C GLU A 193 20.74 11.13 -12.78
N ALA A 194 19.70 11.46 -12.01
CA ALA A 194 19.41 10.75 -10.78
C ALA A 194 19.17 9.26 -11.08
N PRO A 195 19.92 8.33 -10.45
CA PRO A 195 19.76 6.91 -10.73
C PRO A 195 18.35 6.45 -10.35
N THR A 196 17.79 5.57 -11.17
CA THR A 196 16.50 4.96 -10.84
C THR A 196 16.66 4.08 -9.59
N PHE A 197 15.62 3.96 -8.77
CA PHE A 197 15.63 3.04 -7.62
C PHE A 197 16.01 1.59 -8.00
N ALA A 198 15.78 1.19 -9.26
CA ALA A 198 16.16 -0.12 -9.80
C ALA A 198 17.68 -0.27 -10.06
N GLU A 199 18.40 0.81 -10.40
CA GLU A 199 19.84 0.80 -10.69
C GLU A 199 20.71 0.76 -9.42
N LEU A 200 20.12 1.10 -8.27
CA LEU A 200 20.76 1.05 -6.95
C LEU A 200 20.91 -0.38 -6.39
N GLU A 201 20.21 -1.38 -6.94
CA GLU A 201 20.07 -2.73 -6.33
C GLU A 201 20.88 -3.87 -7.00
N LEU A 202 21.77 -3.61 -7.96
CA LEU A 202 22.57 -4.68 -8.58
C LEU A 202 23.81 -5.09 -7.74
N GLY A 203 23.65 -6.03 -6.79
CA GLY A 203 24.74 -6.82 -6.16
C GLY A 203 24.33 -7.66 -4.91
N PRO A 204 24.89 -8.88 -4.67
CA PRO A 204 24.15 -10.00 -4.08
C PRO A 204 24.22 -10.10 -2.54
N THR A 205 23.12 -9.73 -1.88
CA THR A 205 22.43 -10.33 -0.71
C THR A 205 21.46 -9.26 -0.17
N GLN A 206 20.16 -9.53 -0.13
CA GLN A 206 19.09 -8.50 -0.08
C GLN A 206 19.29 -7.39 0.98
N PRO A 207 19.56 -6.13 0.57
CA PRO A 207 19.77 -4.98 1.46
C PRO A 207 18.51 -4.46 2.18
N GLY A 208 17.31 -4.78 1.68
CA GLY A 208 16.04 -4.33 2.29
C GLY A 208 15.64 -5.07 3.56
N TYR A 209 16.17 -6.27 3.82
CA TYR A 209 15.73 -7.12 4.94
C TYR A 209 16.07 -6.52 6.30
N LYS A 210 17.30 -6.01 6.51
CA LYS A 210 17.71 -5.43 7.80
C LYS A 210 16.94 -4.15 8.14
N THR A 211 16.67 -3.30 7.15
CA THR A 211 15.91 -2.06 7.31
C THR A 211 14.42 -2.34 7.53
N ALA A 212 13.85 -3.30 6.80
CA ALA A 212 12.49 -3.77 7.03
C ALA A 212 12.34 -4.34 8.46
N VAL A 213 13.29 -5.16 8.92
CA VAL A 213 13.33 -5.68 10.30
C VAL A 213 13.42 -4.54 11.32
N LYS A 214 14.23 -3.50 11.08
CA LYS A 214 14.35 -2.33 11.98
C LYS A 214 13.05 -1.52 12.06
N PHE A 215 12.36 -1.32 10.93
CA PHE A 215 11.05 -0.67 10.89
C PHE A 215 9.98 -1.46 11.63
N LEU A 216 9.88 -2.77 11.37
CA LEU A 216 8.88 -3.63 11.99
C LEU A 216 9.10 -3.78 13.50
N LYS A 217 10.34 -3.60 13.98
CA LYS A 217 10.72 -3.52 15.40
C LYS A 217 10.57 -2.14 16.04
N SER A 218 10.17 -1.12 15.27
CA SER A 218 9.88 0.20 15.87
C SER A 218 8.64 0.10 16.75
N SER A 219 8.67 0.70 17.94
CA SER A 219 7.59 0.58 18.94
C SER A 219 6.21 0.92 18.37
N ARG A 220 6.11 1.94 17.50
CA ARG A 220 4.86 2.34 16.84
C ARG A 220 4.31 1.28 15.90
N ILE A 221 5.17 0.62 15.12
CA ILE A 221 4.73 -0.43 14.18
C ILE A 221 4.48 -1.73 14.93
N THR A 222 5.32 -2.06 15.91
CA THR A 222 5.12 -3.23 16.76
C THR A 222 3.77 -3.16 17.47
N SER A 223 3.37 -2.02 18.04
CA SER A 223 2.04 -1.85 18.63
C SER A 223 0.92 -2.13 17.64
N ARG A 224 0.98 -1.55 16.43
CA ARG A 224 -0.03 -1.77 15.38
C ARG A 224 -0.08 -3.22 14.92
N ILE A 225 1.07 -3.88 14.81
CA ILE A 225 1.17 -5.32 14.51
C ILE A 225 0.54 -6.14 15.63
N THR A 226 0.77 -5.79 16.89
CA THR A 226 0.13 -6.43 18.04
C THR A 226 -1.38 -6.24 18.01
N ASP A 227 -1.87 -5.03 17.71
CA ASP A 227 -3.30 -4.76 17.60
C ASP A 227 -3.95 -5.58 16.47
N MET A 228 -3.31 -5.65 15.30
CA MET A 228 -3.75 -6.50 14.19
C MET A 228 -3.69 -7.99 14.54
N ALA A 229 -2.63 -8.45 15.19
CA ALA A 229 -2.51 -9.85 15.62
C ALA A 229 -3.64 -10.21 16.59
N ASN A 230 -3.91 -9.36 17.57
CA ASN A 230 -5.04 -9.55 18.51
C ASN A 230 -6.39 -9.59 17.78
N HIS A 231 -6.56 -8.75 16.75
CA HIS A 231 -7.78 -8.72 15.95
C HIS A 231 -7.95 -9.95 15.05
N PHE A 232 -6.86 -10.47 14.47
CA PHE A 232 -6.89 -11.63 13.57
C PHE A 232 -6.81 -12.97 14.30
N GLN A 233 -6.51 -12.97 15.59
CA GLN A 233 -6.36 -14.16 16.41
C GLN A 233 -7.72 -14.73 16.79
N THR A 234 -7.97 -15.98 16.38
CA THR A 234 -9.17 -16.71 16.78
C THR A 234 -8.80 -18.12 17.22
N HIS A 235 -9.77 -18.88 17.73
CA HIS A 235 -9.56 -20.32 17.97
C HIS A 235 -9.24 -21.12 16.69
N ARG A 236 -9.54 -20.56 15.50
CA ARG A 236 -9.32 -21.19 14.18
C ARG A 236 -8.08 -20.68 13.45
N SER A 237 -7.61 -19.46 13.75
CA SER A 237 -6.47 -18.80 13.11
C SER A 237 -5.42 -18.42 14.16
N ARG A 238 -4.21 -18.96 14.02
CA ARG A 238 -3.04 -18.52 14.80
C ARG A 238 -2.24 -17.54 13.95
N ILE A 239 -2.75 -16.32 13.85
CA ILE A 239 -2.01 -15.21 13.25
C ILE A 239 -1.52 -14.36 14.41
N ASP A 240 -0.25 -14.52 14.74
CA ASP A 240 0.45 -13.72 15.74
C ASP A 240 1.26 -12.59 15.08
N GLY A 241 1.87 -11.74 15.91
CA GLY A 241 2.69 -10.64 15.43
C GLY A 241 3.87 -11.12 14.56
N ASP A 242 4.46 -12.27 14.89
CA ASP A 242 5.54 -12.87 14.10
C ASP A 242 5.06 -13.32 12.72
N SER A 243 3.84 -13.85 12.61
CA SER A 243 3.23 -14.21 11.34
C SER A 243 3.04 -13.00 10.43
N ILE A 244 2.52 -11.90 10.97
CA ILE A 244 2.36 -10.63 10.24
C ILE A 244 3.72 -10.06 9.84
N HIS A 245 4.68 -10.06 10.77
CA HIS A 245 6.04 -9.59 10.53
C HIS A 245 6.72 -10.38 9.41
N ASN A 246 6.69 -11.71 9.50
CA ASN A 246 7.27 -12.60 8.49
C ASN A 246 6.58 -12.44 7.15
N TRP A 247 5.26 -12.23 7.13
CA TRP A 247 4.54 -11.98 5.88
C TRP A 247 5.00 -10.69 5.21
N LEU A 248 5.14 -9.59 5.96
CA LEU A 248 5.62 -8.30 5.45
C LEU A 248 7.07 -8.36 4.92
N LEU A 249 7.92 -9.21 5.51
CA LEU A 249 9.30 -9.40 5.05
C LEU A 249 9.41 -10.07 3.67
N GLN A 250 8.35 -10.74 3.18
CA GLN A 250 8.38 -11.42 1.88
C GLN A 250 8.38 -10.46 0.69
N PHE A 251 7.99 -9.20 0.89
CA PHE A 251 8.02 -8.16 -0.14
C PHE A 251 9.44 -7.69 -0.49
N GLY A 252 10.47 -8.19 0.19
CA GLY A 252 11.88 -8.00 -0.19
C GLY A 252 12.50 -6.66 0.22
N GLY A 253 11.70 -5.59 0.31
CA GLY A 253 12.15 -4.24 0.65
C GLY A 253 11.36 -3.57 1.78
N TYR A 254 12.02 -2.70 2.55
CA TYR A 254 11.38 -1.87 3.58
C TYR A 254 10.26 -0.99 2.99
N GLN A 255 10.53 -0.36 1.86
CA GLN A 255 9.59 0.55 1.21
C GLN A 255 8.34 -0.18 0.73
N ASP A 256 8.50 -1.38 0.17
CA ASP A 256 7.40 -2.23 -0.26
C ASP A 256 6.56 -2.73 0.92
N ALA A 257 7.19 -3.20 1.99
CA ALA A 257 6.50 -3.57 3.22
C ALA A 257 5.71 -2.39 3.81
N GLN A 258 6.27 -1.19 3.79
CA GLN A 258 5.59 0.02 4.25
C GLN A 258 4.42 0.43 3.35
N CYS A 259 4.54 0.27 2.03
CA CYS A 259 3.46 0.57 1.09
C CYS A 259 2.29 -0.41 1.23
N ILE A 260 2.57 -1.66 1.59
CA ILE A 260 1.54 -2.70 1.76
C ILE A 260 0.89 -2.65 3.14
N PHE A 261 1.61 -2.18 4.17
CA PHE A 261 1.14 -2.16 5.55
C PHE A 261 -0.28 -1.60 5.74
N PRO A 262 -0.69 -0.47 5.13
CA PRO A 262 -2.05 0.07 5.29
C PRO A 262 -3.15 -0.87 4.82
N LEU A 263 -2.86 -1.80 3.89
CA LEU A 263 -3.83 -2.80 3.45
C LEU A 263 -4.19 -3.75 4.59
N LEU A 264 -3.22 -4.14 5.43
CA LEU A 264 -3.46 -5.04 6.56
C LEU A 264 -4.40 -4.41 7.59
N GLU A 265 -4.24 -3.12 7.87
CA GLU A 265 -5.08 -2.39 8.82
C GLU A 265 -6.52 -2.18 8.34
N LYS A 266 -6.75 -2.42 7.05
CA LYS A 266 -8.05 -2.25 6.39
C LYS A 266 -8.65 -3.58 5.97
N ILE A 267 -8.09 -4.69 6.47
CA ILE A 267 -8.71 -6.00 6.34
C ILE A 267 -9.98 -6.02 7.19
N ASP A 268 -11.08 -6.31 6.53
CA ASP A 268 -12.35 -6.62 7.12
C ASP A 268 -12.32 -8.09 7.56
N TYR A 269 -11.80 -8.30 8.77
CA TYR A 269 -11.67 -9.63 9.36
C TYR A 269 -12.94 -10.00 10.11
N ILE A 270 -13.68 -10.95 9.54
CA ILE A 270 -14.99 -11.38 10.01
C ILE A 270 -14.84 -12.70 10.76
N ASP A 271 -14.86 -12.62 12.09
CA ASP A 271 -14.73 -13.78 12.96
C ASP A 271 -16.08 -14.43 13.31
N ASP A 272 -16.02 -15.54 14.05
CA ASP A 272 -17.22 -16.31 14.43
C ASP A 272 -18.22 -15.43 15.21
N GLN A 273 -17.75 -14.49 16.04
CA GLN A 273 -18.61 -13.59 16.82
C GLN A 273 -19.24 -12.50 15.93
N SER A 274 -18.45 -11.90 15.03
CA SER A 274 -18.94 -10.90 14.09
C SER A 274 -20.07 -11.45 13.20
N ILE A 275 -19.95 -12.71 12.75
CA ILE A 275 -21.02 -13.39 11.99
C ILE A 275 -22.30 -13.49 12.81
N VAL A 276 -22.17 -13.86 14.09
CA VAL A 276 -23.30 -13.99 15.01
C VAL A 276 -23.96 -12.63 15.22
N ASP A 277 -23.18 -11.60 15.53
CA ASP A 277 -23.69 -10.25 15.80
C ASP A 277 -24.42 -9.68 14.58
N ILE A 278 -23.81 -9.78 13.40
CA ILE A 278 -24.38 -9.32 12.12
C ILE A 278 -25.71 -10.04 11.83
N PHE A 279 -25.72 -11.36 11.97
CA PHE A 279 -26.94 -12.13 11.71
C PHE A 279 -28.01 -11.92 12.80
N GLN A 280 -27.62 -11.77 14.06
CA GLN A 280 -28.53 -11.51 15.17
C GLN A 280 -29.23 -10.17 15.01
N GLU A 281 -28.50 -9.10 14.66
CA GLU A 281 -29.08 -7.78 14.40
C GLU A 281 -30.16 -7.86 13.31
N TYR A 282 -29.85 -8.54 12.21
CA TYR A 282 -30.83 -8.79 11.15
C TYR A 282 -32.03 -9.62 11.64
N TYR A 283 -31.77 -10.74 12.31
CA TYR A 283 -32.80 -11.67 12.78
C TYR A 283 -33.76 -10.99 13.75
N GLU A 284 -33.27 -10.24 14.73
CA GLU A 284 -34.10 -9.54 15.71
C GLU A 284 -34.98 -8.48 15.07
N CYS A 285 -34.49 -7.80 14.04
CA CYS A 285 -35.29 -6.85 13.28
C CYS A 285 -36.36 -7.58 12.47
N PHE A 286 -35.96 -8.61 11.71
CA PHE A 286 -36.88 -9.36 10.86
C PHE A 286 -37.96 -10.11 11.66
N ALA A 287 -37.60 -10.72 12.80
CA ALA A 287 -38.53 -11.45 13.65
C ALA A 287 -39.67 -10.57 14.19
N LYS A 288 -39.48 -9.25 14.29
CA LYS A 288 -40.54 -8.30 14.66
C LYS A 288 -41.50 -7.98 13.51
N THR A 289 -41.15 -8.33 12.27
CA THR A 289 -41.91 -7.99 11.06
C THR A 289 -42.77 -9.12 10.53
N THR A 290 -42.59 -10.34 11.04
CA THR A 290 -43.30 -11.53 10.56
C THR A 290 -44.06 -12.21 11.69
N ASP A 291 -45.27 -12.68 11.40
CA ASP A 291 -46.09 -13.53 12.27
C ASP A 291 -45.81 -15.03 12.03
N LYS A 292 -45.05 -15.36 10.98
CA LYS A 292 -44.68 -16.73 10.63
C LYS A 292 -43.56 -17.26 11.50
N LYS A 293 -43.56 -18.58 11.73
CA LYS A 293 -42.45 -19.26 12.39
C LYS A 293 -41.19 -19.21 11.53
N ILE A 294 -40.07 -18.76 12.09
CA ILE A 294 -38.78 -18.72 11.38
C ILE A 294 -38.08 -20.08 11.53
N VAL A 295 -37.64 -20.66 10.42
CA VAL A 295 -36.85 -21.89 10.38
C VAL A 295 -35.64 -21.72 9.48
N PHE A 296 -34.64 -22.59 9.65
CA PHE A 296 -33.36 -22.47 8.95
C PHE A 296 -33.09 -23.70 8.09
N SER A 297 -32.58 -23.47 6.88
CA SER A 297 -32.17 -24.57 6.01
C SER A 297 -30.74 -24.39 5.50
N LEU A 298 -30.06 -25.52 5.32
CA LEU A 298 -28.73 -25.57 4.73
C LEU A 298 -28.82 -25.19 3.24
N LEU A 299 -27.91 -24.31 2.81
CA LEU A 299 -27.73 -23.98 1.40
C LEU A 299 -26.63 -24.87 0.81
N GLY A 300 -26.97 -25.81 -0.08
CA GLY A 300 -25.97 -26.73 -0.64
C GLY A 300 -25.74 -28.00 0.20
N GLY A 301 -24.55 -28.57 0.11
CA GLY A 301 -24.13 -29.80 0.81
C GLY A 301 -23.38 -29.55 2.12
N LEU A 302 -23.12 -30.62 2.88
CA LEU A 302 -22.46 -30.56 4.21
C LEU A 302 -21.04 -29.94 4.20
N LYS A 303 -20.39 -29.86 3.04
CA LYS A 303 -19.04 -29.31 2.88
C LYS A 303 -19.00 -27.84 2.44
N ASP A 304 -20.15 -27.24 2.17
CA ASP A 304 -20.22 -25.86 1.69
C ASP A 304 -20.04 -24.84 2.83
N SER A 305 -19.66 -23.60 2.50
CA SER A 305 -19.42 -22.53 3.49
C SER A 305 -20.65 -22.24 4.35
N SER A 306 -21.85 -22.38 3.77
CA SER A 306 -23.12 -22.29 4.48
C SER A 306 -23.19 -23.23 5.69
N SER A 307 -22.59 -24.43 5.65
CA SER A 307 -22.62 -25.38 6.76
C SER A 307 -21.81 -24.87 7.97
N GLN A 308 -20.72 -24.14 7.71
CA GLN A 308 -19.90 -23.51 8.74
C GLN A 308 -20.67 -22.39 9.44
N ILE A 309 -21.33 -21.51 8.68
CA ILE A 309 -22.13 -20.42 9.26
C ILE A 309 -23.32 -20.95 10.03
N ASN A 310 -24.03 -21.94 9.47
CA ASN A 310 -25.13 -22.59 10.19
C ASN A 310 -24.63 -23.18 11.52
N TYR A 311 -23.45 -23.81 11.54
CA TYR A 311 -22.85 -24.31 12.78
C TYR A 311 -22.51 -23.18 13.77
N ILE A 312 -21.86 -22.11 13.31
CA ILE A 312 -21.50 -20.94 14.13
C ILE A 312 -22.76 -20.31 14.75
N CYS A 313 -23.74 -19.99 13.91
CA CYS A 313 -25.03 -19.44 14.31
C CYS A 313 -25.73 -20.40 15.30
N SER A 314 -25.84 -21.69 14.98
CA SER A 314 -26.51 -22.66 15.86
C SER A 314 -25.93 -22.75 17.27
N LYS A 315 -24.64 -22.47 17.44
CA LYS A 315 -23.99 -22.44 18.76
C LYS A 315 -24.30 -21.17 19.53
N ALA A 316 -24.27 -20.01 18.88
CA ALA A 316 -24.64 -18.76 19.52
C ALA A 316 -26.11 -18.76 19.96
N PHE A 317 -26.98 -19.33 19.12
CA PHE A 317 -28.42 -19.40 19.43
C PHE A 317 -28.78 -20.49 20.45
N LYS A 318 -27.85 -21.35 20.90
CA LYS A 318 -28.11 -22.30 21.99
C LYS A 318 -28.37 -21.62 23.34
N GLU A 319 -27.92 -20.38 23.52
CA GLU A 319 -28.24 -19.58 24.72
C GLU A 319 -29.63 -18.93 24.64
N TRP A 320 -30.19 -18.77 23.44
CA TRP A 320 -31.38 -17.95 23.21
C TRP A 320 -32.71 -18.68 23.21
N GLU A 321 -32.79 -19.99 22.95
CA GLU A 321 -33.97 -20.80 23.33
C GLU A 321 -33.77 -22.28 23.04
N ARG A 322 -33.96 -23.11 24.07
CA ARG A 322 -33.88 -24.58 24.00
C ARG A 322 -35.04 -25.24 23.23
N LYS A 323 -35.78 -24.55 22.36
CA LYS A 323 -36.97 -25.13 21.71
C LYS A 323 -37.18 -25.00 20.20
N HIS A 324 -36.66 -24.03 19.43
CA HIS A 324 -37.23 -23.82 18.07
C HIS A 324 -36.30 -23.58 16.88
N ILE A 325 -34.97 -23.63 17.03
CA ILE A 325 -34.03 -23.42 15.90
C ILE A 325 -33.53 -24.79 15.41
N ALA A 326 -34.20 -25.34 14.39
CA ALA A 326 -33.76 -26.55 13.70
C ALA A 326 -33.12 -26.17 12.37
N PHE A 327 -31.82 -26.44 12.21
CA PHE A 327 -31.13 -26.36 10.92
C PHE A 327 -31.36 -27.67 10.19
N GLU A 328 -32.33 -27.67 9.29
CA GLU A 328 -32.88 -28.88 8.69
C GLU A 328 -32.73 -28.87 7.16
N SER A 329 -32.76 -30.05 6.56
CA SER A 329 -32.87 -30.15 5.10
C SER A 329 -34.24 -29.65 4.63
N LEU A 330 -34.32 -29.12 3.41
CA LEU A 330 -35.60 -28.71 2.81
C LEU A 330 -36.64 -29.84 2.80
N VAL A 331 -36.21 -31.09 2.65
CA VAL A 331 -37.10 -32.26 2.70
C VAL A 331 -37.68 -32.45 4.10
N SER A 332 -36.86 -32.31 5.14
CA SER A 332 -37.29 -32.40 6.54
C SER A 332 -38.29 -31.29 6.87
N LEU A 333 -38.00 -30.06 6.47
CA LEU A 333 -38.90 -28.91 6.67
C LEU A 333 -40.22 -29.07 5.92
N ALA A 334 -40.18 -29.50 4.66
CA ALA A 334 -41.37 -29.72 3.85
C ALA A 334 -42.29 -30.83 4.37
N ASN A 335 -41.72 -31.82 5.06
CA ASN A 335 -42.50 -32.88 5.71
C ASN A 335 -43.09 -32.44 7.05
N ALA A 336 -42.53 -31.40 7.69
CA ALA A 336 -42.89 -30.99 9.05
C ALA A 336 -43.81 -29.77 9.12
N TYR A 337 -43.86 -28.93 8.08
CA TYR A 337 -44.52 -27.61 8.15
C TYR A 337 -45.33 -27.27 6.90
N ASP A 338 -46.45 -26.56 7.08
CA ASP A 338 -47.17 -25.90 5.99
C ASP A 338 -46.34 -24.70 5.46
N PRO A 339 -46.20 -24.53 4.13
CA PRO A 339 -45.40 -23.45 3.55
C PRO A 339 -45.91 -22.04 3.92
N ASN A 340 -47.18 -21.88 4.29
CA ASN A 340 -47.75 -20.59 4.65
C ASN A 340 -47.50 -20.19 6.10
N GLU A 341 -47.19 -21.15 6.98
CA GLU A 341 -46.99 -20.91 8.43
C GLU A 341 -45.55 -20.51 8.77
N ILE A 342 -44.62 -20.67 7.83
CA ILE A 342 -43.19 -20.50 8.09
C ILE A 342 -42.50 -19.52 7.14
N THR A 343 -41.36 -19.00 7.58
CA THR A 343 -40.34 -18.38 6.74
C THR A 343 -39.05 -19.19 6.84
N VAL A 344 -38.49 -19.58 5.69
CA VAL A 344 -37.22 -20.31 5.64
C VAL A 344 -36.08 -19.32 5.37
N ILE A 345 -35.09 -19.28 6.26
CA ILE A 345 -33.88 -18.50 6.09
C ILE A 345 -32.73 -19.44 5.69
N PHE A 346 -32.08 -19.13 4.57
CA PHE A 346 -30.81 -19.69 4.15
C PHE A 346 -29.69 -18.76 4.60
N LEU A 347 -28.63 -19.32 5.18
CA LEU A 347 -27.45 -18.57 5.61
C LEU A 347 -26.27 -18.89 4.70
N ASP A 348 -25.58 -17.83 4.26
CA ASP A 348 -24.37 -17.92 3.44
C ASP A 348 -23.29 -16.94 3.92
N ASP A 349 -22.03 -17.23 3.61
CA ASP A 349 -20.92 -16.37 4.05
C ASP A 349 -20.77 -15.16 3.17
N MET A 350 -20.76 -15.38 1.87
CA MET A 350 -20.55 -14.29 0.94
C MET A 350 -21.21 -14.52 -0.42
N VAL A 351 -21.98 -13.53 -0.86
CA VAL A 351 -22.42 -13.43 -2.25
C VAL A 351 -21.44 -12.58 -3.03
N GLY A 352 -20.65 -13.21 -3.91
CA GLY A 352 -19.90 -12.54 -4.98
C GLY A 352 -20.75 -12.39 -6.24
N THR A 353 -20.50 -13.21 -7.27
CA THR A 353 -21.27 -13.16 -8.54
C THR A 353 -22.69 -13.74 -8.48
N GLY A 354 -23.08 -14.35 -7.35
CA GLY A 354 -24.37 -15.03 -7.17
C GLY A 354 -24.58 -16.35 -7.95
N ASN A 355 -23.69 -16.70 -8.87
CA ASN A 355 -23.88 -17.86 -9.76
C ASN A 355 -24.02 -19.20 -9.03
N GLN A 356 -23.29 -19.41 -7.93
CA GLN A 356 -23.36 -20.66 -7.17
C GLN A 356 -24.71 -20.82 -6.48
N ALA A 357 -25.21 -19.75 -5.85
CA ALA A 357 -26.52 -19.73 -5.23
C ALA A 357 -27.62 -20.07 -6.23
N ILE A 358 -27.64 -19.37 -7.38
CA ILE A 358 -28.56 -19.64 -8.49
C ILE A 358 -28.48 -21.11 -8.92
N GLN A 359 -27.26 -21.64 -9.10
CA GLN A 359 -27.09 -23.02 -9.51
C GLN A 359 -27.65 -24.02 -8.48
N ILE A 360 -27.48 -23.78 -7.19
CA ILE A 360 -28.03 -24.64 -6.12
C ILE A 360 -29.56 -24.70 -6.22
N PHE A 361 -30.23 -23.54 -6.33
CA PHE A 361 -31.69 -23.49 -6.48
C PHE A 361 -32.15 -24.12 -7.79
N HIS A 362 -31.47 -23.86 -8.91
CA HIS A 362 -31.78 -24.51 -10.19
C HIS A 362 -31.65 -26.03 -10.13
N GLU A 363 -30.66 -26.56 -9.41
CA GLU A 363 -30.50 -28.00 -9.21
C GLU A 363 -31.63 -28.57 -8.35
N TRP A 364 -32.02 -27.92 -7.26
CA TRP A 364 -33.19 -28.30 -6.46
C TRP A 364 -34.49 -28.32 -7.29
N LEU A 365 -34.67 -27.31 -8.14
CA LEU A 365 -35.83 -27.16 -9.01
C LEU A 365 -35.78 -28.05 -10.26
N GLY A 366 -34.67 -28.75 -10.53
CA GLY A 366 -34.53 -29.61 -11.71
C GLY A 366 -34.39 -28.85 -13.04
N LEU A 367 -33.90 -27.61 -12.99
CA LEU A 367 -33.75 -26.72 -14.15
C LEU A 367 -32.41 -26.90 -14.86
N THR A 368 -31.50 -27.70 -14.30
CA THR A 368 -30.17 -27.94 -14.87
C THR A 368 -30.16 -29.15 -15.82
N LYS A 369 -29.42 -29.03 -16.94
CA LYS A 369 -29.33 -30.10 -17.97
C LYS A 369 -28.42 -31.28 -17.59
N LYS A 370 -27.62 -31.16 -16.52
CA LYS A 370 -26.65 -32.16 -16.06
C LYS A 370 -27.00 -32.58 -14.64
N LYS A 371 -26.53 -33.76 -14.21
CA LYS A 371 -26.63 -34.21 -12.81
C LYS A 371 -26.08 -33.11 -11.88
N GLY A 372 -26.81 -32.81 -10.81
CA GLY A 372 -26.51 -31.70 -9.90
C GLY A 372 -25.08 -31.77 -9.36
N LYS A 373 -24.39 -30.62 -9.41
CA LYS A 373 -23.01 -30.45 -8.95
C LYS A 373 -22.96 -30.24 -7.43
N TYR A 374 -23.94 -29.55 -6.87
CA TYR A 374 -23.99 -29.14 -5.47
C TYR A 374 -25.05 -29.90 -4.68
N VAL A 375 -26.24 -30.06 -5.27
CA VAL A 375 -27.39 -30.68 -4.58
C VAL A 375 -28.14 -31.65 -5.49
N GLN A 376 -28.86 -32.57 -4.86
CA GLN A 376 -29.78 -33.44 -5.58
C GLN A 376 -31.09 -32.70 -5.86
N GLN A 377 -31.69 -33.01 -7.00
CA GLN A 377 -33.02 -32.50 -7.36
C GLN A 377 -34.05 -32.91 -6.30
N LEU A 378 -34.90 -31.97 -5.90
CA LEU A 378 -35.99 -32.21 -4.96
C LEU A 378 -37.15 -32.92 -5.66
N THR A 379 -37.97 -33.65 -4.89
CA THR A 379 -39.20 -34.26 -5.44
C THR A 379 -40.19 -33.17 -5.85
N PRO A 380 -41.10 -33.44 -6.81
CA PRO A 380 -42.09 -32.45 -7.26
C PRO A 380 -42.93 -31.85 -6.11
N GLN A 381 -43.24 -32.64 -5.09
CA GLN A 381 -43.94 -32.19 -3.89
C GLN A 381 -43.15 -31.11 -3.13
N VAL A 382 -41.86 -31.37 -2.86
CA VAL A 382 -41.00 -30.42 -2.13
C VAL A 382 -40.69 -29.20 -3.00
N GLN A 383 -40.56 -29.34 -4.32
CA GLN A 383 -40.42 -28.20 -5.23
C GLN A 383 -41.65 -27.29 -5.25
N SER A 384 -42.86 -27.86 -5.15
CA SER A 384 -44.11 -27.10 -5.05
C SER A 384 -44.20 -26.38 -3.71
N TRP A 385 -43.85 -27.07 -2.62
CA TRP A 385 -43.76 -26.48 -1.28
C TRP A 385 -42.81 -25.27 -1.27
N LEU A 386 -41.59 -25.44 -1.82
CA LEU A 386 -40.56 -24.39 -1.84
C LEU A 386 -41.02 -23.11 -2.55
N ARG A 387 -41.81 -23.21 -3.62
CA ARG A 387 -42.37 -22.03 -4.34
C ARG A 387 -43.46 -21.31 -3.56
N GLN A 388 -44.15 -22.01 -2.66
CA GLN A 388 -45.22 -21.43 -1.86
C GLN A 388 -44.69 -20.76 -0.59
N THR A 389 -43.58 -21.26 -0.06
CA THR A 389 -42.93 -20.79 1.17
C THR A 389 -42.31 -19.40 1.01
N SER A 390 -42.37 -18.59 2.06
CA SER A 390 -41.61 -17.34 2.16
C SER A 390 -40.14 -17.65 2.44
N LEU A 391 -39.23 -17.17 1.57
CA LEU A 391 -37.80 -17.50 1.62
C LEU A 391 -36.96 -16.25 1.85
N ILE A 392 -35.88 -16.39 2.61
CA ILE A 392 -34.86 -15.35 2.80
C ILE A 392 -33.51 -15.97 2.49
N TYR A 393 -32.78 -15.35 1.57
CA TYR A 393 -31.36 -15.63 1.37
C TYR A 393 -30.57 -14.57 2.13
N PHE A 394 -30.05 -14.92 3.28
CA PHE A 394 -29.20 -14.04 4.07
C PHE A 394 -27.73 -14.37 3.84
N THR A 395 -26.93 -13.35 3.54
CA THR A 395 -25.47 -13.47 3.48
C THR A 395 -24.80 -12.51 4.45
N VAL A 396 -23.66 -12.89 5.02
CA VAL A 396 -22.91 -11.98 5.90
C VAL A 396 -22.36 -10.81 5.09
N VAL A 397 -21.75 -11.09 3.93
CA VAL A 397 -21.26 -10.06 3.00
C VAL A 397 -21.85 -10.25 1.61
N GLY A 398 -22.53 -9.22 1.10
CA GLY A 398 -23.23 -9.30 -0.19
C GLY A 398 -22.81 -8.22 -1.17
N PHE A 399 -22.45 -8.64 -2.37
CA PHE A 399 -22.20 -7.76 -3.51
C PHE A 399 -23.51 -7.42 -4.22
N GLN A 400 -23.75 -6.14 -4.48
CA GLN A 400 -25.08 -5.68 -4.89
C GLN A 400 -25.55 -6.27 -6.24
N GLU A 401 -24.72 -6.27 -7.28
CA GLU A 401 -25.08 -6.89 -8.56
C GLU A 401 -25.31 -8.39 -8.39
N GLY A 402 -24.46 -9.04 -7.59
CA GLY A 402 -24.59 -10.45 -7.25
C GLY A 402 -25.91 -10.80 -6.56
N MET A 403 -26.30 -10.01 -5.55
CA MET A 403 -27.55 -10.19 -4.82
C MET A 403 -28.77 -9.91 -5.70
N SER A 404 -28.75 -8.80 -6.46
CA SER A 404 -29.82 -8.46 -7.41
C SER A 404 -30.00 -9.58 -8.44
N LYS A 405 -28.90 -10.16 -8.91
CA LYS A 405 -28.94 -11.28 -9.85
C LYS A 405 -29.64 -12.51 -9.25
N ILE A 406 -29.31 -12.88 -8.00
CA ILE A 406 -30.00 -13.99 -7.30
C ILE A 406 -31.49 -13.67 -7.15
N GLN A 407 -31.81 -12.45 -6.69
CA GLN A 407 -33.17 -12.00 -6.48
C GLN A 407 -34.00 -12.12 -7.75
N ASP A 408 -33.51 -11.56 -8.86
CA ASP A 408 -34.21 -11.52 -10.15
C ASP A 408 -34.40 -12.92 -10.74
N ASP A 409 -33.34 -13.74 -10.72
CA ASP A 409 -33.34 -15.07 -11.32
C ASP A 409 -34.30 -16.01 -10.58
N LEU A 410 -34.21 -16.06 -9.25
CA LEU A 410 -35.05 -16.95 -8.44
C LEU A 410 -36.52 -16.51 -8.39
N THR A 411 -36.77 -15.19 -8.44
CA THR A 411 -38.15 -14.68 -8.54
C THR A 411 -38.78 -15.06 -9.89
N LYS A 412 -38.01 -15.05 -10.98
CA LYS A 412 -38.49 -15.51 -12.31
C LYS A 412 -38.87 -16.99 -12.31
N GLU A 413 -38.19 -17.81 -11.51
CA GLU A 413 -38.51 -19.23 -11.32
C GLU A 413 -39.70 -19.49 -10.37
N GLY A 414 -40.36 -18.42 -9.90
CA GLY A 414 -41.56 -18.46 -9.09
C GLY A 414 -41.33 -18.63 -7.60
N LEU A 415 -40.10 -18.36 -7.11
CA LEU A 415 -39.80 -18.39 -5.68
C LEU A 415 -40.16 -17.05 -5.02
N LYS A 416 -40.77 -17.11 -3.84
CA LYS A 416 -41.05 -15.94 -2.99
C LYS A 416 -39.84 -15.66 -2.10
N ILE A 417 -38.76 -15.16 -2.68
CA ILE A 417 -37.48 -14.98 -2.00
C ILE A 417 -37.11 -13.51 -1.82
N SER A 418 -36.46 -13.18 -0.71
CA SER A 418 -35.77 -11.90 -0.50
C SER A 418 -34.28 -12.15 -0.25
N VAL A 419 -33.41 -11.51 -1.02
CA VAL A 419 -31.95 -11.60 -0.87
C VAL A 419 -31.46 -10.39 -0.10
N VAL A 420 -30.76 -10.63 1.00
CA VAL A 420 -30.32 -9.61 1.95
C VAL A 420 -28.90 -9.88 2.43
N ALA A 421 -28.16 -8.83 2.75
CA ALA A 421 -26.85 -8.93 3.35
C ALA A 421 -26.79 -8.18 4.68
N GLY A 422 -26.00 -8.71 5.61
CA GLY A 422 -25.61 -7.97 6.81
C GLY A 422 -24.65 -6.82 6.51
N LYS A 423 -23.75 -7.04 5.55
CA LYS A 423 -22.82 -6.04 5.03
C LYS A 423 -22.87 -5.99 3.51
N GLU A 424 -23.39 -4.89 2.98
CA GLU A 424 -23.41 -4.65 1.53
C GLU A 424 -22.08 -4.07 1.04
N MET A 425 -21.69 -4.47 -0.17
CA MET A 425 -20.51 -3.97 -0.86
C MET A 425 -20.78 -3.76 -2.34
N TRP A 426 -20.03 -2.83 -2.94
CA TRP A 426 -20.07 -2.53 -4.36
C TRP A 426 -18.94 -3.23 -5.10
N GLU A 427 -19.22 -3.82 -6.25
CA GLU A 427 -18.28 -4.56 -7.09
C GLU A 427 -17.05 -3.72 -7.47
N GLU A 428 -17.26 -2.46 -7.81
CA GLU A 428 -16.23 -1.51 -8.27
C GLU A 428 -15.31 -0.97 -7.17
N GLU A 429 -15.70 -1.08 -5.90
CA GLU A 429 -14.94 -0.52 -4.77
C GLU A 429 -13.72 -1.37 -4.41
N GLY A 430 -12.62 -1.16 -5.13
CA GLY A 430 -11.34 -1.81 -4.84
C GLY A 430 -10.50 -1.05 -3.81
N CYS A 431 -9.66 -1.77 -3.05
CA CYS A 431 -8.72 -1.16 -2.10
C CYS A 431 -7.72 -0.18 -2.76
N PHE A 432 -7.50 -0.30 -4.07
CA PHE A 432 -6.67 0.62 -4.86
C PHE A 432 -7.46 1.56 -5.77
N ASP A 433 -8.77 1.69 -5.58
CA ASP A 433 -9.56 2.69 -6.30
C ASP A 433 -9.07 4.11 -5.98
N ALA A 434 -9.28 5.05 -6.90
CA ALA A 434 -8.89 6.44 -6.71
C ALA A 434 -9.56 7.08 -5.48
N LYS A 435 -10.77 6.63 -5.13
CA LYS A 435 -11.58 7.07 -3.99
C LYS A 435 -11.28 6.32 -2.68
N SER A 436 -10.43 5.29 -2.73
CA SER A 436 -10.05 4.51 -1.55
C SER A 436 -9.35 5.40 -0.52
N LEU A 437 -9.85 5.41 0.72
CA LEU A 437 -9.26 6.14 1.85
C LEU A 437 -8.07 5.41 2.50
N ILE A 438 -7.65 4.27 1.93
CA ILE A 438 -6.55 3.46 2.48
C ILE A 438 -5.20 4.16 2.26
N PHE A 439 -5.08 4.93 1.19
CA PHE A 439 -3.82 5.56 0.79
C PHE A 439 -3.99 7.08 0.67
N GLU A 440 -3.30 7.83 1.52
CA GLU A 440 -3.25 9.30 1.44
C GLU A 440 -2.48 9.77 0.19
N ASN A 441 -1.41 9.06 -0.17
CA ASN A 441 -0.57 9.40 -1.31
C ASN A 441 -0.94 8.56 -2.55
N PRO A 442 -1.38 9.19 -3.67
CA PRO A 442 -1.74 8.49 -4.89
C PRO A 442 -0.61 7.66 -5.52
N GLN A 443 0.64 8.09 -5.39
CA GLN A 443 1.80 7.36 -5.91
C GLN A 443 2.07 6.09 -5.10
N VAL A 444 1.95 6.18 -3.76
CA VAL A 444 2.04 4.99 -2.88
C VAL A 444 0.95 3.99 -3.22
N ARG A 445 -0.28 4.46 -3.45
CA ARG A 445 -1.39 3.60 -3.90
C ARG A 445 -1.08 2.89 -5.22
N LEU A 446 -0.60 3.64 -6.22
CA LEU A 446 -0.28 3.08 -7.55
C LEU A 446 0.86 2.08 -7.47
N HIS A 447 1.88 2.36 -6.65
CA HIS A 447 2.98 1.43 -6.39
C HIS A 447 2.50 0.14 -5.73
N ALA A 448 1.73 0.26 -4.64
CA ALA A 448 1.15 -0.89 -3.95
C ALA A 448 0.24 -1.71 -4.89
N LYS A 449 -0.55 -1.05 -5.74
CA LYS A 449 -1.38 -1.72 -6.76
C LYS A 449 -0.53 -2.51 -7.76
N LYS A 450 0.53 -1.90 -8.29
CA LYS A 450 1.45 -2.55 -9.23
C LYS A 450 2.10 -3.77 -8.58
N LEU A 451 2.68 -3.58 -7.40
CA LEU A 451 3.35 -4.63 -6.63
C LEU A 451 2.43 -5.81 -6.32
N THR A 452 1.23 -5.54 -5.80
CA THR A 452 0.25 -6.61 -5.49
C THR A 452 -0.22 -7.34 -6.74
N SER A 453 -0.37 -6.64 -7.87
CA SER A 453 -0.72 -7.26 -9.15
C SER A 453 0.42 -8.13 -9.71
N GLU A 454 1.68 -7.72 -9.57
CA GLU A 454 2.83 -8.48 -10.04
C GLU A 454 3.00 -9.78 -9.24
N ILE A 455 3.00 -9.67 -7.91
CA ILE A 455 3.06 -10.83 -7.01
C ILE A 455 1.86 -11.74 -7.30
N GLY A 456 0.63 -11.19 -7.28
CA GLY A 456 -0.58 -11.96 -7.52
C GLY A 456 -0.58 -12.71 -8.85
N TYR A 457 0.01 -12.13 -9.90
CA TYR A 457 0.17 -12.80 -11.19
C TYR A 457 1.14 -13.99 -11.11
N GLU A 458 2.29 -13.83 -10.45
CA GLU A 458 3.27 -14.91 -10.26
C GLU A 458 2.76 -16.03 -9.37
N LEU A 459 1.93 -15.72 -8.36
CA LEU A 459 1.32 -16.71 -7.46
C LEU A 459 0.42 -17.72 -8.16
N PHE A 460 -0.04 -17.43 -9.39
CA PHE A 460 -0.80 -18.37 -10.23
C PHE A 460 0.05 -19.02 -11.33
N SER A 461 1.38 -18.98 -11.23
CA SER A 461 2.29 -19.65 -12.17
C SER A 461 2.18 -21.18 -12.15
N ASP A 462 1.69 -21.75 -11.06
CA ASP A 462 1.44 -23.18 -10.85
C ASP A 462 0.08 -23.67 -11.38
N GLU A 463 -0.83 -22.75 -11.74
CA GLU A 463 -2.17 -23.07 -12.23
C GLU A 463 -2.14 -23.62 -13.67
N ARG A 464 -2.20 -24.95 -13.79
CA ARG A 464 -2.19 -25.64 -15.08
C ARG A 464 -3.42 -25.26 -15.92
N GLY A 465 -3.18 -24.88 -17.18
CA GLY A 465 -4.23 -24.56 -18.15
C GLY A 465 -4.79 -23.14 -18.04
N TRP A 466 -4.24 -22.27 -17.18
CA TRP A 466 -4.60 -20.86 -17.19
C TRP A 466 -3.77 -20.12 -18.25
N SER A 467 -4.46 -19.33 -19.09
CA SER A 467 -3.79 -18.40 -20.01
C SER A 467 -3.17 -17.23 -19.26
N ASP A 468 -2.25 -16.52 -19.91
CA ASP A 468 -1.63 -15.32 -19.37
C ASP A 468 -2.67 -14.28 -18.95
N ASP A 469 -3.62 -14.00 -19.84
CA ASP A 469 -4.75 -13.09 -19.60
C ASP A 469 -5.60 -13.52 -18.41
N LYS A 470 -5.78 -14.82 -18.20
CA LYS A 470 -6.53 -15.31 -17.04
C LYS A 470 -5.76 -15.03 -15.75
N ARG A 471 -4.45 -15.30 -15.71
CA ARG A 471 -3.61 -15.00 -14.54
C ARG A 471 -3.62 -13.50 -14.21
N ARG A 472 -3.44 -12.63 -15.22
CA ARG A 472 -3.48 -11.17 -15.02
C ARG A 472 -4.83 -10.68 -14.49
N ARG A 473 -5.94 -11.21 -14.99
CA ARG A 473 -7.28 -10.87 -14.47
C ARG A 473 -7.50 -11.33 -13.03
N MET A 474 -6.87 -12.43 -12.64
CA MET A 474 -7.00 -13.04 -11.31
C MET A 474 -6.01 -12.48 -10.29
N ALA A 475 -4.95 -11.80 -10.73
CA ALA A 475 -3.85 -11.29 -9.91
C ALA A 475 -4.28 -10.33 -8.79
N MET A 476 -5.44 -9.67 -8.94
CA MET A 476 -5.99 -8.74 -7.95
C MET A 476 -7.30 -9.24 -7.34
N GLY A 477 -7.57 -10.54 -7.42
CA GLY A 477 -8.81 -11.16 -6.95
C GLY A 477 -9.80 -11.41 -8.09
N TYR A 478 -10.65 -12.43 -7.91
CA TYR A 478 -11.67 -12.82 -8.89
C TYR A 478 -12.58 -11.62 -9.21
N GLY A 479 -12.85 -11.42 -10.50
CA GLY A 479 -13.69 -10.29 -10.96
C GLY A 479 -13.03 -8.91 -10.87
N LYS A 480 -11.71 -8.81 -10.66
CA LYS A 480 -10.97 -7.56 -10.34
C LYS A 480 -11.37 -6.95 -8.99
N GLY A 481 -11.88 -7.77 -8.08
CA GLY A 481 -12.50 -7.32 -6.83
C GLY A 481 -11.60 -6.45 -5.95
N GLN A 482 -10.27 -6.67 -5.91
CA GLN A 482 -9.35 -5.86 -5.09
C GLN A 482 -9.85 -5.74 -3.63
N LYS A 483 -10.44 -6.80 -3.08
CA LYS A 483 -11.06 -6.76 -1.75
C LYS A 483 -10.08 -7.14 -0.66
N LEU A 484 -10.42 -6.72 0.56
CA LEU A 484 -9.68 -7.00 1.79
C LEU A 484 -10.58 -7.72 2.80
N ILE A 485 -11.39 -8.68 2.33
CA ILE A 485 -12.34 -9.43 3.16
C ILE A 485 -11.70 -10.75 3.56
N VAL A 486 -11.76 -11.12 4.84
CA VAL A 486 -11.25 -12.40 5.34
C VAL A 486 -12.22 -12.93 6.39
N PHE A 487 -12.63 -14.20 6.28
CA PHE A 487 -13.37 -14.89 7.34
C PHE A 487 -12.41 -15.71 8.20
N SER A 488 -12.73 -15.91 9.48
CA SER A 488 -11.90 -16.72 10.41
C SER A 488 -11.57 -18.14 9.92
N TYR A 489 -12.43 -18.71 9.08
CA TYR A 489 -12.31 -20.07 8.56
C TYR A 489 -11.92 -20.14 7.08
N ASN A 490 -11.98 -19.04 6.32
CA ASN A 490 -11.67 -19.04 4.88
C ASN A 490 -11.44 -17.62 4.33
N THR A 491 -10.69 -17.51 3.23
CA THR A 491 -10.47 -16.24 2.52
C THR A 491 -11.17 -16.23 1.16
N PRO A 492 -12.16 -15.34 0.92
CA PRO A 492 -12.85 -15.23 -0.36
C PRO A 492 -11.94 -15.00 -1.57
N ASN A 493 -12.39 -15.36 -2.77
CA ASN A 493 -11.57 -15.26 -3.99
C ASN A 493 -11.52 -13.87 -4.62
N CYS A 494 -12.40 -12.96 -4.21
CA CYS A 494 -12.34 -11.55 -4.53
C CYS A 494 -11.23 -10.82 -3.74
N THR A 495 -10.74 -11.42 -2.66
CA THR A 495 -9.66 -10.89 -1.83
C THR A 495 -8.33 -10.97 -2.55
N LEU A 496 -7.44 -9.99 -2.32
CA LEU A 496 -6.12 -9.95 -2.94
C LEU A 496 -5.36 -11.29 -2.76
N PRO A 497 -4.90 -11.94 -3.86
CA PRO A 497 -4.20 -13.23 -3.81
C PRO A 497 -2.97 -13.25 -2.90
N ILE A 498 -2.27 -12.13 -2.77
CA ILE A 498 -1.11 -11.99 -1.87
C ILE A 498 -1.43 -12.35 -0.41
N LEU A 499 -2.70 -12.26 -0.01
CA LEU A 499 -3.17 -12.59 1.34
C LEU A 499 -3.49 -14.07 1.52
N TRP A 500 -3.75 -14.86 0.48
CA TRP A 500 -4.28 -16.23 0.64
C TRP A 500 -3.72 -17.32 -0.29
N LYS A 501 -3.14 -16.96 -1.44
CA LYS A 501 -2.60 -17.93 -2.40
C LYS A 501 -1.14 -18.21 -2.06
N LYS A 502 -0.83 -19.48 -1.75
CA LYS A 502 0.55 -19.98 -1.76
C LYS A 502 1.07 -20.02 -3.19
N GLY A 503 2.35 -19.76 -3.40
CA GLY A 503 2.95 -19.81 -4.73
C GLY A 503 4.40 -19.40 -4.67
N LYS A 504 4.92 -18.88 -5.79
CA LYS A 504 6.26 -18.31 -5.85
C LYS A 504 6.22 -16.87 -6.34
N TYR A 505 7.12 -16.06 -5.80
CA TYR A 505 7.39 -14.72 -6.30
C TYR A 505 8.90 -14.51 -6.35
N ASN A 506 9.44 -14.05 -7.48
CA ASN A 506 10.88 -13.89 -7.69
C ASN A 506 11.70 -15.16 -7.32
N GLY A 507 11.15 -16.33 -7.64
CA GLY A 507 11.78 -17.63 -7.38
C GLY A 507 11.75 -18.11 -5.92
N ARG A 508 11.13 -17.36 -5.01
CA ARG A 508 10.99 -17.73 -3.58
C ARG A 508 9.58 -18.19 -3.26
N GLU A 509 9.45 -19.07 -2.26
CA GLU A 509 8.15 -19.48 -1.73
C GLU A 509 7.43 -18.27 -1.13
N TRP A 510 6.14 -18.15 -1.45
CA TRP A 510 5.23 -17.17 -0.88
C TRP A 510 4.29 -17.85 0.12
N HIS A 511 4.41 -17.45 1.37
CA HIS A 511 3.61 -17.89 2.50
C HIS A 511 2.53 -16.83 2.76
N PRO A 512 1.27 -17.04 2.34
CA PRO A 512 0.19 -16.09 2.57
C PRO A 512 -0.15 -15.98 4.07
N LEU A 513 -0.64 -14.81 4.49
CA LEU A 513 -1.05 -14.56 5.87
C LEU A 513 -2.35 -15.29 6.24
N PHE A 514 -3.28 -15.39 5.28
CA PHE A 514 -4.61 -16.01 5.42
C PHE A 514 -4.80 -17.12 4.38
N PRO A 515 -4.02 -18.22 4.44
CA PRO A 515 -4.12 -19.31 3.48
C PRO A 515 -5.54 -19.88 3.43
N ARG A 516 -6.02 -20.20 2.23
CA ARG A 516 -7.24 -21.02 2.11
C ARG A 516 -7.00 -22.42 2.69
N ARG A 517 -8.06 -22.99 3.26
CA ARG A 517 -8.09 -24.41 3.60
C ARG A 517 -8.17 -25.23 2.30
N GLU A 518 -7.29 -26.22 2.19
CA GLU A 518 -7.25 -27.19 1.08
C GLU A 518 -8.33 -28.27 1.23
#